data_AF-A0AB39QIP1-F1
#
_entry.id   AF-A0AB39QIP1-F1
#
_cell.length_a   1.000
_cell.length_b   1.000
_cell.length_c   1.000
_cell.angle_alpha   90.00
_cell.angle_beta   90.00
_cell.angle_gamma   90.00
#
_symmetry.space_group_name_H-M   'P 1'
#
loop_
_entity.id
_entity.type
_entity.pdbx_description
1 polymer ?
#
loop_
_entity_poly.entity_id
_entity_poly.type
_entity_poly.pdbx_seq_one_letter_code
_entity_poly.pdbx_strand_id
1 'polypeptide(L)'
;MVAIEIFSKILGILRMSSATLTLAIITQHHEMMQPSHRENLERMAMEIEWLTPREVAAMLRVHVGTLANWRYQGAGPKYAKLSEAPSSPVRYKKADVDEYMRLMNRGAAA
;
A
#
# COMPACT_ATOMS: atom_id res chain seq x y z
N MET A 1 -21.12 15.83 38.15
CA MET A 1 -20.25 16.58 37.22
C MET A 1 -20.19 15.94 35.83
N VAL A 2 -19.87 14.64 35.68
CA VAL A 2 -19.85 13.94 34.37
C VAL A 2 -21.20 13.99 33.62
N ALA A 3 -22.33 13.83 34.34
CA ALA A 3 -23.66 13.88 33.73
C ALA A 3 -24.03 15.25 33.14
N ILE A 4 -23.48 16.35 33.69
CA ILE A 4 -23.77 17.73 33.24
C ILE A 4 -23.00 18.03 31.95
N GLU A 5 -21.76 17.53 31.80
CA GLU A 5 -21.01 17.65 30.54
C GLU A 5 -21.62 16.85 29.40
N ILE A 6 -22.12 15.65 29.71
CA ILE A 6 -22.85 14.82 28.73
C ILE A 6 -24.14 15.53 28.31
N PHE A 7 -24.90 16.08 29.27
CA PHE A 7 -26.14 16.80 28.99
C PHE A 7 -25.89 18.11 28.22
N SER A 8 -24.82 18.84 28.54
CA SER A 8 -24.41 20.05 27.81
C SER A 8 -23.98 19.76 26.38
N LYS A 9 -23.33 18.62 26.12
CA LYS A 9 -23.01 18.15 24.75
C LYS A 9 -24.27 17.76 23.98
N ILE A 10 -25.22 17.08 24.63
CA ILE A 10 -26.51 16.69 24.04
C ILE A 10 -27.37 17.92 23.70
N LEU A 11 -27.40 18.94 24.57
CA LEU A 11 -28.16 20.16 24.35
C LEU A 11 -27.56 21.04 23.23
N GLY A 12 -26.23 21.02 23.05
CA GLY A 12 -25.54 21.68 21.93
C GLY A 12 -25.92 21.08 20.57
N ILE A 13 -26.10 19.76 20.51
CA ILE A 13 -26.56 19.04 19.30
C ILE A 13 -28.02 19.41 18.97
N LEU A 14 -28.86 19.64 19.98
CA LEU A 14 -30.28 19.99 19.80
C LEU A 14 -30.51 21.39 19.23
N ARG A 15 -29.47 22.26 19.20
CA ARG A 15 -29.53 23.63 18.66
C ARG A 15 -28.98 23.76 17.23
N MET A 16 -28.68 22.65 16.56
CA MET A 16 -28.17 22.65 15.19
C MET A 16 -29.31 22.46 14.19
N SER A 17 -29.33 23.27 13.13
CA SER A 17 -30.22 23.03 11.98
C SER A 17 -29.97 21.63 11.41
N SER A 18 -31.01 20.95 10.92
CA SER A 18 -30.95 19.60 10.31
C SER A 18 -29.84 19.46 9.27
N ALA A 19 -29.53 20.54 8.52
CA ALA A 19 -28.44 20.58 7.56
C ALA A 19 -27.05 20.55 8.21
N THR A 20 -26.85 21.24 9.34
CA THR A 20 -25.58 21.27 10.09
C THR A 20 -25.34 19.95 10.80
N LEU A 21 -26.42 19.31 11.30
CA LEU A 21 -26.38 17.99 11.92
C LEU A 21 -25.99 16.92 10.92
N THR A 22 -26.57 16.94 9.72
CA THR A 22 -26.25 16.00 8.63
C THR A 22 -24.81 16.18 8.15
N LEU A 23 -24.37 17.42 7.92
CA LEU A 23 -23.00 17.70 7.49
C LEU A 23 -21.98 17.34 8.58
N ALA A 24 -22.27 17.61 9.85
CA ALA A 24 -21.38 17.23 10.96
C ALA A 24 -21.25 15.70 11.12
N ILE A 25 -22.35 14.96 10.94
CA ILE A 25 -22.34 13.48 10.99
C ILE A 25 -21.53 12.91 9.82
N ILE A 26 -21.73 13.44 8.61
CA ILE A 26 -20.99 12.99 7.41
C ILE A 26 -19.50 13.32 7.55
N THR A 27 -19.15 14.53 8.00
CA THR A 27 -17.76 14.94 8.19
C THR A 27 -17.08 14.14 9.29
N GLN A 28 -17.73 13.94 10.44
CA GLN A 28 -17.16 13.15 11.54
C GLN A 28 -17.00 11.67 11.16
N HIS A 29 -17.94 11.09 10.40
CA HIS A 29 -17.80 9.74 9.86
C HIS A 29 -16.65 9.64 8.84
N HIS A 30 -16.47 10.66 8.00
CA HIS A 30 -15.37 10.71 7.04
C HIS A 30 -14.00 10.86 7.73
N GLU A 31 -13.90 11.70 8.75
CA GLU A 31 -12.70 11.88 9.57
C GLU A 31 -12.36 10.61 10.37
N MET A 32 -13.37 9.90 10.88
CA MET A 32 -13.17 8.60 11.55
C MET A 32 -12.77 7.47 10.57
N MET A 33 -13.07 7.62 9.27
CA MET A 33 -12.72 6.65 8.22
C MET A 33 -11.37 6.92 7.56
N GLN A 34 -10.68 8.01 7.92
CA GLN A 34 -9.30 8.25 7.49
C GLN A 34 -8.37 7.66 8.55
N PRO A 35 -7.59 6.61 8.24
CA PRO A 35 -6.51 6.18 9.12
C PRO A 35 -5.61 7.35 9.46
N SER A 36 -5.14 7.41 10.71
CA SER A 36 -4.10 8.39 11.05
C SER A 36 -2.92 8.24 10.08
N HIS A 37 -2.22 9.34 9.75
CA HIS A 37 -1.07 9.29 8.85
C HIS A 37 -0.04 8.22 9.28
N ARG A 38 0.12 8.04 10.60
CA ARG A 38 0.93 6.97 11.19
C ARG A 38 0.41 5.57 10.86
N GLU A 39 -0.90 5.31 11.00
CA GLU A 39 -1.48 4.02 10.62
C GLU A 39 -1.44 3.78 9.11
N ASN A 40 -1.49 4.83 8.29
CA ASN A 40 -1.26 4.71 6.83
C ASN A 40 0.19 4.34 6.55
N LEU A 41 1.16 4.97 7.21
CA LEU A 41 2.57 4.61 7.08
C LEU A 41 2.84 3.19 7.60
N GLU A 42 2.25 2.82 8.72
CA GLU A 42 2.38 1.48 9.30
C GLU A 42 1.72 0.44 8.39
N ARG A 43 0.54 0.70 7.82
CA ARG A 43 -0.08 -0.16 6.79
C ARG A 43 0.81 -0.27 5.56
N MET A 44 1.28 0.85 5.02
CA MET A 44 2.15 0.85 3.84
C MET A 44 3.46 0.10 4.10
N ALA A 45 4.04 0.23 5.30
CA ALA A 45 5.25 -0.47 5.71
C ALA A 45 5.01 -1.97 5.98
N MET A 46 3.86 -2.33 6.57
CA MET A 46 3.47 -3.73 6.78
C MET A 46 3.21 -4.46 5.47
N GLU A 47 2.78 -3.74 4.42
CA GLU A 47 2.47 -4.33 3.11
C GLU A 47 3.66 -4.40 2.13
N ILE A 48 4.87 -3.95 2.51
CA ILE A 48 6.03 -4.10 1.62
C ILE A 48 6.50 -5.57 1.63
N GLU A 49 5.86 -6.36 0.80
CA GLU A 49 6.20 -7.77 0.57
C GLU A 49 7.44 -7.87 -0.31
N TRP A 50 8.52 -8.42 0.27
CA TRP A 50 9.78 -8.68 -0.42
C TRP A 50 9.88 -10.13 -0.84
N LEU A 51 10.05 -10.34 -2.14
CA LEU A 51 10.14 -11.65 -2.77
C LEU A 51 11.59 -12.00 -3.10
N THR A 52 11.89 -13.28 -3.00
CA THR A 52 13.11 -13.90 -3.49
C THR A 52 13.07 -14.06 -5.01
N PRO A 53 14.23 -14.21 -5.68
CA PRO A 53 14.26 -14.49 -7.11
C PRO A 53 13.50 -15.76 -7.51
N ARG A 54 13.38 -16.73 -6.60
CA ARG A 54 12.66 -17.99 -6.86
C ARG A 54 11.15 -17.79 -6.87
N GLU A 55 10.62 -17.00 -5.93
CA GLU A 55 9.20 -16.66 -5.89
C GLU A 55 8.80 -15.84 -7.12
N VAL A 56 9.60 -14.84 -7.49
CA VAL A 56 9.35 -14.05 -8.70
C VAL A 56 9.44 -14.91 -9.97
N ALA A 57 10.41 -15.83 -10.05
CA ALA A 57 10.53 -16.75 -11.17
C ALA A 57 9.27 -17.61 -11.32
N ALA A 58 8.74 -18.12 -10.20
CA ALA A 58 7.51 -18.90 -10.17
C ALA A 58 6.29 -18.05 -10.60
N MET A 59 6.18 -16.81 -10.10
CA MET A 59 5.09 -15.89 -10.48
C MET A 59 5.08 -15.59 -11.98
N LEU A 60 6.26 -15.30 -12.55
CA LEU A 60 6.41 -14.98 -13.98
C LEU A 60 6.47 -16.22 -14.86
N ARG A 61 6.47 -17.43 -14.28
CA ARG A 61 6.62 -18.72 -14.97
C ARG A 61 7.87 -18.79 -15.86
N VAL A 62 8.99 -18.27 -15.35
CA VAL A 62 10.30 -18.34 -16.01
C VAL A 62 11.29 -19.10 -15.15
N HIS A 63 12.41 -19.52 -15.72
CA HIS A 63 13.51 -20.08 -14.94
C HIS A 63 14.22 -18.97 -14.13
N VAL A 64 14.69 -19.28 -12.91
CA VAL A 64 15.40 -18.30 -12.07
C VAL A 64 16.67 -17.75 -12.74
N GLY A 65 17.31 -18.56 -13.60
CA GLY A 65 18.44 -18.13 -14.44
C GLY A 65 18.05 -17.08 -15.49
N THR A 66 16.83 -17.11 -16.01
CA THR A 66 16.31 -16.07 -16.91
C THR A 66 16.23 -14.73 -16.19
N LEU A 67 15.73 -14.71 -14.95
CA LEU A 67 15.74 -13.51 -14.12
C LEU A 67 17.16 -13.00 -13.84
N ALA A 68 18.13 -13.90 -13.66
CA ALA A 68 19.53 -13.51 -13.48
C ALA A 68 20.10 -12.83 -14.74
N ASN A 69 19.83 -13.39 -15.91
CA ASN A 69 20.25 -12.81 -17.19
C ASN A 69 19.59 -11.44 -17.42
N TRP A 70 18.29 -11.30 -17.13
CA TRP A 70 17.60 -10.02 -17.24
C TRP A 70 18.23 -8.95 -16.34
N ARG A 71 18.56 -9.27 -15.08
CA ARG A 71 19.27 -8.32 -14.20
C ARG A 71 20.62 -7.89 -14.76
N TYR A 72 21.37 -8.81 -15.35
CA TYR A 72 22.65 -8.51 -16.00
C TYR A 72 22.47 -7.59 -17.22
N GLN A 73 21.41 -7.79 -17.98
CA GLN A 73 21.06 -6.98 -19.16
C GLN A 73 20.35 -5.66 -18.82
N GLY A 74 20.05 -5.39 -17.56
CA GLY A 74 19.26 -4.22 -17.15
C GLY A 74 17.77 -4.29 -17.52
N ALA A 75 17.23 -5.49 -17.72
CA ALA A 75 15.84 -5.74 -18.08
C ALA A 75 15.04 -6.40 -16.93
N GLY A 76 13.72 -6.51 -17.11
CA GLY A 76 12.82 -7.22 -16.19
C GLY A 76 12.27 -6.36 -15.03
N PRO A 77 11.66 -6.99 -14.01
CA PRO A 77 11.16 -6.28 -12.83
C PRO A 77 12.30 -5.60 -12.06
N LYS A 78 12.00 -4.47 -11.41
CA LYS A 78 12.95 -3.77 -10.53
C LYS A 78 13.37 -4.69 -9.38
N TYR A 79 14.66 -4.66 -9.06
CA TYR A 79 15.25 -5.44 -7.99
C TYR A 79 16.06 -4.57 -7.06
N ALA A 80 16.24 -5.03 -5.82
CA ALA A 80 17.14 -4.45 -4.84
C ALA A 80 18.18 -5.49 -4.41
N LYS A 81 19.42 -5.04 -4.20
CA LYS A 81 20.41 -5.81 -3.45
C LYS A 81 20.36 -5.38 -1.99
N LEU A 82 20.60 -6.31 -1.08
CA LEU A 82 20.65 -5.99 0.36
C LEU A 82 21.97 -5.32 0.78
N SER A 83 22.97 -5.28 -0.13
CA SER A 83 24.26 -4.60 0.03
C SER A 83 24.95 -4.41 -1.32
N GLU A 84 26.03 -3.62 -1.33
CA GLU A 84 26.84 -3.35 -2.53
C GLU A 84 27.73 -4.53 -2.95
N ALA A 85 27.84 -5.59 -2.14
CA ALA A 85 28.67 -6.74 -2.46
C ALA A 85 28.19 -7.45 -3.74
N PRO A 86 29.12 -7.97 -4.58
CA PRO A 86 28.74 -8.69 -5.80
C PRO A 86 27.82 -9.89 -5.55
N SER A 87 28.02 -10.60 -4.44
CA SER A 87 27.26 -11.77 -4.00
C SER A 87 26.06 -11.44 -3.11
N SER A 88 25.70 -10.16 -2.97
CA SER A 88 24.61 -9.73 -2.10
C SER A 88 23.27 -10.37 -2.53
N PRO A 89 22.44 -10.84 -1.57
CA PRO A 89 21.12 -11.35 -1.88
C PRO A 89 20.27 -10.32 -2.64
N VAL A 90 19.64 -10.79 -3.71
CA VAL A 90 18.68 -10.00 -4.49
C VAL A 90 17.28 -10.20 -3.94
N ARG A 91 16.50 -9.13 -3.88
CA ARG A 91 15.08 -9.11 -3.53
C ARG A 91 14.28 -8.27 -4.52
N TYR A 92 12.99 -8.54 -4.57
CA TYR A 92 12.03 -7.85 -5.42
C TYR A 92 10.89 -7.36 -4.55
N LYS A 93 10.42 -6.13 -4.76
CA LYS A 93 9.14 -5.74 -4.17
C LYS A 93 8.04 -6.37 -5.00
N LYS A 94 7.06 -7.00 -4.35
CA LYS A 94 5.91 -7.59 -5.05
C LYS A 94 5.21 -6.58 -5.95
N ALA A 95 5.02 -5.35 -5.48
CA ALA A 95 4.40 -4.26 -6.25
C ALA A 95 5.13 -3.97 -7.59
N ASP A 96 6.47 -4.01 -7.60
CA ASP A 96 7.26 -3.79 -8.82
C ASP A 96 7.14 -4.97 -9.80
N VAL A 97 7.02 -6.19 -9.28
CA VAL A 97 6.79 -7.40 -10.09
C VAL A 97 5.39 -7.37 -10.71
N ASP A 98 4.38 -6.97 -9.95
CA ASP A 98 3.01 -6.82 -10.43
C ASP A 98 2.89 -5.70 -11.48
N GLU A 99 3.59 -4.59 -11.30
CA GLU A 99 3.70 -3.53 -12.31
C GLU A 99 4.32 -4.03 -13.61
N TYR A 100 5.41 -4.80 -13.51
CA TYR A 100 6.05 -5.40 -14.68
C TYR A 100 5.10 -6.34 -15.44
N MET A 101 4.35 -7.20 -14.73
CA MET A 101 3.34 -8.07 -15.37
C MET A 101 2.24 -7.27 -16.07
N ARG A 102 1.76 -6.17 -15.46
CA ARG A 102 0.78 -5.28 -16.09
C ARG A 102 1.32 -4.64 -17.37
N LEU A 103 2.59 -4.23 -17.38
CA LEU A 103 3.25 -3.67 -18.57
C LEU A 103 3.37 -4.70 -19.69
N MET A 104 3.78 -5.94 -19.39
CA MET A 104 3.85 -7.03 -20.38
C MET A 104 2.49 -7.33 -21.02
N ASN A 105 1.42 -7.36 -20.21
CA ASN A 105 0.08 -7.61 -20.71
C ASN A 105 -0.42 -6.50 -21.67
N ARG A 106 -0.03 -5.25 -21.44
CA ARG A 106 -0.36 -4.15 -22.36
C ARG A 106 0.41 -4.24 -23.67
N GLY A 107 1.67 -4.67 -23.63
CA GLY A 107 2.48 -4.88 -24.83
C GLY A 107 2.05 -6.09 -25.67
N ALA A 108 1.39 -7.08 -25.06
CA ALA A 108 0.79 -8.22 -25.76
C ALA A 108 -0.60 -7.92 -26.35
N ALA A 109 -1.24 -6.80 -25.93
CA ALA A 109 -2.56 -6.38 -26.36
C ALA A 109 -2.55 -5.26 -27.42
N ALA A 110 -1.36 -4.92 -27.96
CA ALA A 110 -1.14 -3.97 -29.04
C ALA A 110 -0.73 -4.70 -30.32
#